data_AF-A0A355QBV1-F1
#
_entry.id   AF-A0A355QBV1-F1
#
_cell.length_a   1.000
_cell.length_b   1.000
_cell.length_c   1.000
_cell.angle_alpha   90.00
_cell.angle_beta   90.00
_cell.angle_gamma   90.00
#
_symmetry.space_group_name_H-M   'P 1'
#
loop_
_entity.id
_entity.type
_entity.pdbx_description
1 polymer ?
#
loop_
_entity_poly.entity_id
_entity_poly.type
_entity_poly.pdbx_seq_one_letter_code
_entity_poly.pdbx_strand_id
1 'polypeptide(L)' 'MEPFVDGAPGPHVQAAIAVAEEAGLEVEVGPFGTSITGETPAVVSTVDAVLRAAVENGATRVSLQLTVDPTSG' A
#
# COMPACT_ATOMS: atom_id res chain seq x y z
N MET A 1 4.70 2.20 6.27
CA MET A 1 5.87 1.32 6.05
C MET A 1 7.08 2.06 6.57
N GLU A 2 7.99 1.40 7.29
CA GLU A 2 9.11 2.05 7.96
C GLU A 2 10.46 1.73 7.30
N PRO A 3 11.39 2.69 7.22
CA PRO A 3 11.30 4.03 7.80
C PRO A 3 10.42 5.00 6.99
N PHE A 4 9.46 5.65 7.65
CA PHE A 4 8.59 6.65 7.03
C PHE A 4 9.21 8.06 7.10
N VAL A 5 9.10 8.79 5.99
CA VAL A 5 9.48 10.21 5.89
C VAL A 5 8.35 10.96 5.21
N ASP A 6 7.77 11.92 5.93
CA ASP A 6 6.67 12.75 5.43
C ASP A 6 7.12 13.57 4.20
N GLY A 7 6.28 13.62 3.16
CA GLY A 7 6.56 14.29 1.89
C GLY A 7 7.69 13.70 1.04
N ALA A 8 8.39 12.65 1.50
CA ALA A 8 9.52 12.05 0.81
C ALA A 8 9.47 10.51 0.91
N PRO A 9 8.54 9.83 0.22
CA PRO A 9 8.41 8.39 0.28
C PRO A 9 9.70 7.70 -0.17
N GLY A 10 10.26 6.84 0.68
CA GLY A 10 11.45 6.06 0.37
C GLY A 10 11.18 4.95 -0.67
N PRO A 11 12.23 4.24 -1.14
CA PRO A 11 12.11 3.20 -2.17
C PRO A 11 11.09 2.11 -1.86
N HIS A 12 10.98 1.70 -0.58
CA HIS A 12 10.00 0.71 -0.13
C HIS A 12 8.56 1.19 -0.23
N VAL A 13 8.29 2.48 0.01
CA VAL A 13 6.96 3.06 -0.17
C VAL A 13 6.64 3.17 -1.66
N GLN A 14 7.59 3.66 -2.45
CA GLN A 14 7.40 3.82 -3.90
C GLN A 14 7.16 2.48 -4.61
N ALA A 15 7.90 1.43 -4.27
CA ALA A 15 7.72 0.11 -4.84
C ALA A 15 6.35 -0.50 -4.49
N ALA A 16 5.90 -0.33 -3.25
CA ALA A 16 4.57 -0.75 -2.82
C ALA A 16 3.44 0.01 -3.55
N ILE A 17 3.61 1.32 -3.76
CA ILE A 17 2.69 2.16 -4.54
C ILE A 17 2.62 1.67 -5.99
N ALA A 18 3.76 1.45 -6.63
CA ALA A 18 3.81 1.01 -8.03
C ALA A 18 3.04 -0.29 -8.25
N VAL A 19 3.20 -1.28 -7.35
CA VAL A 19 2.44 -2.54 -7.42
C VAL A 19 0.93 -2.30 -7.31
N ALA A 20 0.49 -1.39 -6.43
CA ALA A 20 -0.93 -1.08 -6.28
C ALA A 20 -1.50 -0.36 -7.51
N GLU A 21 -0.76 0.61 -8.06
CA GLU A 21 -1.12 1.35 -9.28
C GLU A 21 -1.18 0.42 -10.50
N GLU A 22 -0.22 -0.51 -10.64
CA GLU A 22 -0.20 -1.53 -11.71
C GLU A 22 -1.39 -2.49 -11.62
N ALA A 23 -1.89 -2.74 -10.40
CA ALA A 23 -3.12 -3.51 -10.18
C ALA A 23 -4.41 -2.71 -10.43
N GLY A 24 -4.29 -1.43 -10.83
CA GLY A 24 -5.43 -0.54 -11.07
C GLY A 24 -6.12 -0.06 -9.79
N LEU A 25 -5.45 -0.13 -8.63
CA LEU A 25 -5.96 0.35 -7.36
C LEU A 25 -5.67 1.85 -7.20
N GLU A 26 -6.57 2.55 -6.53
CA GLU A 26 -6.37 3.95 -6.17
C GLU A 26 -5.37 4.04 -5.02
N VAL A 27 -4.43 4.98 -5.10
CA VAL A 27 -3.41 5.19 -4.08
C VAL A 27 -3.44 6.63 -3.59
N GLU A 28 -3.50 6.79 -2.27
CA GLU A 28 -3.34 8.08 -1.59
C GLU A 28 -2.14 8.04 -0.64
N VAL A 29 -1.22 9.00 -0.77
CA VAL A 29 -0.09 9.15 0.15
C VAL A 29 -0.40 10.28 1.13
N GLY A 30 -0.62 9.93 2.39
CA GLY A 30 -0.91 10.86 3.47
C GLY A 30 0.18 10.91 4.54
N PRO A 31 0.06 11.84 5.50
CA PRO A 31 1.04 12.02 6.57
C PRO A 31 1.08 10.84 7.57
N PHE A 32 0.08 9.96 7.54
CA PHE A 32 -0.03 8.78 8.41
C PHE A 32 0.24 7.45 7.68
N GLY A 33 0.61 7.51 6.40
CA GLY A 33 0.89 6.33 5.58
C GLY A 33 0.25 6.40 4.20
N THR A 34 0.28 5.27 3.51
CA THR A 34 -0.28 5.09 2.17
C THR A 34 -1.58 4.31 2.27
N SER A 35 -2.67 4.85 1.71
CA SER A 35 -3.94 4.17 1.55
C SER A 35 -4.03 3.59 0.15
N ILE A 36 -4.56 2.37 0.04
CA ILE A 36 -4.82 1.69 -1.23
C ILE A 36 -6.30 1.29 -1.22
N THR A 37 -7.05 1.71 -2.23
CA THR A 37 -8.51 1.56 -2.30
C THR A 37 -8.92 0.92 -3.63
N GLY A 38 -9.96 0.09 -3.60
CA GLY A 38 -10.51 -0.55 -4.78
C GLY A 38 -11.52 -1.63 -4.42
N GLU A 39 -11.96 -2.41 -5.40
CA GLU A 39 -12.85 -3.55 -5.16
C GLU A 39 -12.18 -4.60 -4.26
N THR A 40 -12.96 -5.20 -3.36
CA THR A 40 -12.46 -6.18 -2.39
C THR A 40 -11.60 -7.28 -3.02
N PRO A 41 -12.00 -7.94 -4.13
CA PRO A 41 -11.18 -8.98 -4.74
C PRO A 41 -9.83 -8.47 -5.23
N ALA A 42 -9.80 -7.27 -5.82
CA ALA A 42 -8.58 -6.66 -6.34
C ALA A 42 -7.63 -6.31 -5.18
N VAL A 43 -8.12 -5.60 -4.16
CA VAL A 43 -7.32 -5.22 -2.98
C VAL A 43 -6.74 -6.46 -2.30
N VAL A 44 -7.58 -7.45 -1.98
CA VAL A 44 -7.15 -8.66 -1.27
C VAL A 44 -6.13 -9.45 -2.10
N SER A 45 -6.28 -9.52 -3.43
CA SER A 45 -5.33 -10.21 -4.30
C SER A 45 -3.96 -9.52 -4.40
N THR A 46 -3.93 -8.19 -4.25
CA THR A 46 -2.72 -7.37 -4.43
C THR A 46 -1.92 -7.18 -3.13
N VAL A 47 -2.52 -7.39 -1.95
CA VAL A 47 -1.86 -7.16 -0.65
C VAL A 47 -0.53 -7.90 -0.50
N ASP A 48 -0.45 -9.18 -0.92
CA ASP A 48 0.81 -9.95 -0.82
C ASP A 48 1.95 -9.28 -1.59
N ALA A 49 1.69 -8.90 -2.85
CA ALA A 49 2.69 -8.26 -3.71
C ALA A 49 3.14 -6.91 -3.17
N VAL A 50 2.22 -6.10 -2.61
CA VAL A 50 2.53 -4.81 -1.98
C VAL A 50 3.44 -4.98 -0.77
N LEU A 51 3.11 -5.92 0.13
CA LEU A 51 3.91 -6.20 1.33
C LEU A 51 5.30 -6.72 0.96
N ARG A 52 5.38 -7.61 -0.03
CA ARG A 52 6.62 -8.17 -0.54
C ARG A 52 7.50 -7.09 -1.16
N ALA A 53 6.95 -6.25 -2.04
CA ALA A 53 7.67 -5.15 -2.67
C ALA A 53 8.24 -4.16 -1.64
N ALA A 54 7.47 -3.84 -0.60
CA ALA A 54 7.94 -2.99 0.48
C ALA A 54 9.18 -3.58 1.19
N VAL A 55 9.11 -4.85 1.59
CA VAL A 55 10.20 -5.53 2.30
C VAL A 55 11.44 -5.66 1.43
N GLU A 56 11.29 -6.08 0.18
CA GLU A 56 12.39 -6.24 -0.78
C GLU A 56 13.12 -4.92 -1.06
N ASN A 57 12.43 -3.79 -0.92
CA ASN A 57 12.98 -2.44 -1.14
C ASN A 57 13.36 -1.72 0.17
N GLY A 58 13.56 -2.47 1.25
CA GLY A 58 14.17 -1.98 2.48
C GLY A 58 13.20 -1.56 3.58
N ALA A 59 11.92 -1.91 3.49
CA ALA A 59 11.03 -1.78 4.64
C ALA A 59 11.52 -2.72 5.76
N THR A 60 11.76 -2.14 6.93
CA THR A 60 12.14 -2.92 8.13
C THR A 60 10.92 -3.29 8.97
N ARG A 61 9.80 -2.58 8.76
CA ARG A 61 8.49 -2.89 9.36
C ARG A 61 7.38 -2.44 8.43
N VAL A 62 6.38 -3.29 8.25
CA VAL A 62 5.13 -2.96 7.58
C VAL A 62 3.98 -3.20 8.55
N SER A 63 3.01 -2.29 8.58
CA SER A 63 1.77 -2.43 9.34
C SER A 63 0.62 -2.23 8.36
N LEU A 64 -0.33 -3.17 8.38
CA LEU A 64 -1.47 -3.20 7.47
C LEU A 64 -2.73 -2.92 8.30
N GLN A 65 -3.55 -1.98 7.84
CA GLN A 65 -4.92 -1.83 8.28
C GLN A 65 -5.82 -2.13 7.09
N LEU A 66 -6.81 -3.00 7.28
CA LEU A 66 -7.82 -3.29 6.29
C LEU A 66 -9.16 -2.74 6.78
N THR A 67 -9.77 -1.89 5.96
CA THR A 67 -11.11 -1.34 6.19
C THR A 67 -12.00 -1.83 5.07
N VAL A 68 -13.18 -2.35 5.42
CA VAL A 68 -14.20 -2.76 4.45
C VAL A 68 -15.35 -1.78 4.56
N ASP A 69 -15.71 -1.14 3.46
CA ASP A 69 -16.92 -0.33 3.40
C ASP A 69 -18.12 -1.28 3.21
N PRO A 70 -19.05 -1.37 4.18
CA PRO A 70 -20.20 -2.27 4.10
C PRO A 70 -21.19 -1.94 2.97
N THR A 71 -21.00 -0.80 2.29
CA THR A 71 -21.84 -0.36 1.16
C THR A 71 -21.20 -0.59 -0.21
N SER A 72 -19.92 -0.98 -0.25
CA SER A 72 -19.24 -1.39 -1.48
C SER A 72 -19.51 -2.87 -1.73
N GLY A 73 -20.46 -3.15 -2.62
CA GLY A 73 -20.93 -4.50 -2.98
C GLY A 73 -19.90 -5.34 -3.72
#